data_AF-B4H1Y4-F1
#
_entry.id   AF-B4H1Y4-F1
#
_cell.length_a   1.000
_cell.length_b   1.000
_cell.length_c   1.000
_cell.angle_alpha   90.00
_cell.angle_beta   90.00
_cell.angle_gamma   90.00
#
_symmetry.space_group_name_H-M   'P 1'
#
loop_
_entity.id
_entity.type
_entity.pdbx_description
1 polymer ?
#
loop_
_entity_poly.entity_id
_entity_poly.type
_entity_poly.pdbx_seq_one_letter_code
_entity_poly.pdbx_strand_id
1 'polypeptide(L)'
;MTCFVVKLLQRTQLSHSQVDVKPFIYARCNWLDDEAEFHFLSTFNNQNYRGSLKYTEIRSAANDLDLEYEAFLAECKKALTTHMGLTGFDYEISQEDEQPQAFKLYKCAGYETLYLDIPLKKVSNCYQLLDGAIDLGQQQATPAPSPDIEQKTKVMLEEYEKYVTASKQKETEMLKKFILLINSKKAHIRDLKRQLEERPERHSKQRKIISDSEDTDKDEEEFGAATQAMNIENDS
;
A
#
# COMPACT_ATOMS: atom_id res chain seq x y z
N MET A 1 -6.02 -31.70 -1.33
CA MET A 1 -4.77 -31.41 -0.59
C MET A 1 -4.18 -30.11 -1.10
N THR A 2 -4.18 -29.07 -0.27
CA THR A 2 -3.60 -27.76 -0.64
C THR A 2 -2.38 -27.50 0.24
N CYS A 3 -1.20 -27.40 -0.38
CA CYS A 3 0.07 -27.12 0.27
C CYS A 3 0.44 -25.66 -0.01
N PHE A 4 0.81 -24.93 1.04
CA PHE A 4 1.28 -23.55 0.93
C PHE A 4 2.60 -23.40 1.65
N VAL A 5 3.53 -22.64 1.07
CA VAL A 5 4.78 -22.25 1.73
C VAL A 5 4.83 -20.72 1.76
N VAL A 6 4.88 -20.14 2.95
CA VAL A 6 4.85 -18.70 3.15
C VAL A 6 5.89 -18.24 4.15
N LYS A 7 6.26 -16.97 4.04
CA LYS A 7 7.10 -16.25 5.00
C LYS A 7 6.20 -15.37 5.86
N LEU A 8 6.26 -15.51 7.17
CA LEU A 8 5.50 -14.74 8.16
C LEU A 8 6.46 -13.88 8.99
N LEU A 9 5.99 -12.72 9.44
CA LEU A 9 6.76 -11.86 10.35
C LEU A 9 6.53 -12.32 11.79
N GLN A 10 7.60 -12.63 12.51
CA GLN A 10 7.48 -13.02 13.91
C GLN A 10 7.36 -11.78 14.80
N ARG A 11 6.40 -11.81 15.72
CA ARG A 11 6.25 -10.77 16.75
C ARG A 11 7.48 -10.75 17.64
N THR A 12 8.04 -9.55 17.83
CA THR A 12 9.16 -9.31 18.75
C THR A 12 8.71 -8.40 19.87
N GLN A 13 8.99 -8.78 21.11
CA GLN A 13 8.90 -7.85 22.23
C GLN A 13 10.05 -6.84 22.08
N LEU A 14 9.72 -5.54 22.08
CA LEU A 14 10.72 -4.48 21.99
C LEU A 14 11.53 -4.44 23.28
N SER A 15 12.85 -4.62 23.20
CA SER A 15 13.76 -4.50 24.34
C SER A 15 14.73 -3.34 24.15
N HIS A 16 15.24 -2.79 25.25
CA HIS A 16 16.10 -1.61 25.25
C HIS A 16 17.45 -1.80 24.53
N SER A 17 17.82 -3.03 24.19
CA SER A 17 19.09 -3.38 23.53
C SER A 17 18.85 -4.27 22.30
N GLN A 18 17.84 -3.95 21.49
CA GLN A 18 17.61 -4.67 20.24
C GLN A 18 18.54 -4.22 19.12
N VAL A 19 19.15 -5.21 18.47
CA VAL A 19 19.71 -5.06 17.13
C VAL A 19 18.54 -5.08 16.14
N ASP A 20 18.54 -4.19 15.14
CA ASP A 20 17.48 -4.09 14.12
C ASP A 20 17.51 -5.28 13.16
N VAL A 21 17.11 -6.46 13.66
CA VAL A 21 16.98 -7.70 12.90
C VAL A 21 15.54 -8.16 13.04
N LYS A 22 14.80 -8.15 11.92
CA LYS A 22 13.42 -8.64 11.87
C LYS A 22 13.42 -10.18 11.79
N PRO A 23 12.93 -10.91 12.81
CA PRO A 23 12.80 -12.36 12.72
C PRO A 23 11.60 -12.74 11.86
N PHE A 24 11.76 -13.83 11.12
CA PHE A 24 10.75 -14.40 10.26
C PHE A 24 10.47 -15.85 10.63
N ILE A 25 9.26 -16.31 10.32
CA ILE A 25 8.87 -17.70 10.40
C ILE A 25 8.51 -18.14 8.98
N TYR A 26 9.19 -19.15 8.47
CA TYR A 26 8.74 -19.82 7.25
C TYR A 26 7.77 -20.91 7.64
N ALA A 27 6.54 -20.85 7.11
CA ALA A 27 5.48 -21.79 7.41
C ALA A 27 5.11 -22.57 6.16
N ARG A 28 5.10 -23.90 6.25
CA ARG A 28 4.47 -24.79 5.30
C ARG A 28 3.19 -25.32 5.91
N CYS A 29 2.06 -25.04 5.26
CA CYS A 29 0.74 -25.47 5.71
C CYS A 29 0.16 -26.50 4.75
N ASN A 30 -0.16 -27.69 5.25
CA ASN A 30 -0.86 -28.74 4.53
C ASN A 30 -2.26 -28.88 5.15
N TRP A 31 -3.29 -28.45 4.44
CA TRP A 31 -4.67 -28.60 4.89
C TRP A 31 -5.26 -29.88 4.29
N LEU A 32 -5.57 -30.86 5.14
CA LEU A 32 -6.33 -32.07 4.79
C LEU A 32 -7.77 -31.93 5.32
N ASP A 33 -8.64 -32.88 4.97
CA ASP A 33 -10.07 -32.80 5.30
C ASP A 33 -10.32 -32.96 6.83
N ASP A 34 -9.55 -33.83 7.50
CA ASP A 34 -9.72 -34.13 8.93
C ASP A 34 -8.63 -33.49 9.84
N GLU A 35 -7.46 -33.18 9.28
CA GLU A 35 -6.31 -32.67 10.02
C GLU A 35 -5.56 -31.58 9.23
N ALA A 36 -5.00 -30.61 9.93
CA ALA A 36 -4.12 -29.60 9.36
C ALA A 36 -2.71 -29.82 9.90
N GLU A 37 -1.75 -29.98 9.00
CA GLU A 37 -0.36 -30.20 9.34
C GLU A 37 0.48 -28.96 8.99
N PHE A 38 1.34 -28.57 9.93
CA PHE A 38 2.14 -27.37 9.86
C PHE A 38 3.62 -27.70 10.07
N HIS A 39 4.48 -27.15 9.23
CA HIS A 39 5.92 -27.16 9.43
C HIS A 39 6.41 -25.73 9.51
N PHE A 40 7.13 -25.38 10.58
CA PHE A 40 7.64 -24.03 10.80
C PHE A 40 9.16 -24.05 10.90
N LEU A 41 9.81 -23.07 10.29
CA LEU A 41 11.23 -22.76 10.46
C LEU A 41 11.33 -21.34 11.02
N SER A 42 11.85 -21.21 12.25
CA SER A 42 12.09 -19.90 12.85
C SER A 42 13.49 -19.42 12.48
N THR A 43 13.61 -18.21 11.94
CA THR A 43 14.93 -17.62 11.68
C THR A 43 15.60 -17.08 12.93
N PHE A 44 14.87 -16.97 14.05
CA PHE A 44 15.41 -16.42 15.30
C PHE A 44 16.37 -17.41 15.97
N ASN A 45 15.97 -18.67 16.10
CA ASN A 45 16.79 -19.74 16.68
C ASN A 45 17.29 -20.76 15.66
N ASN A 46 16.94 -20.59 14.38
CA ASN A 46 17.23 -21.50 13.28
C ASN A 46 16.77 -22.94 13.54
N GLN A 47 15.64 -23.11 14.24
CA GLN A 47 15.05 -24.40 14.58
C GLN A 47 13.83 -24.71 13.70
N ASN A 48 13.62 -26.00 13.48
CA ASN A 48 12.47 -26.52 12.74
C ASN A 48 11.47 -27.14 13.71
N TYR A 49 10.20 -26.90 13.42
CA TYR A 49 9.07 -27.33 14.23
C TYR A 49 8.00 -27.97 13.35
N ARG A 50 7.30 -28.95 13.93
CA ARG A 50 6.12 -29.56 13.32
C ARG A 50 4.97 -29.48 14.29
N GLY A 51 3.84 -28.97 13.81
CA GLY A 51 2.57 -28.91 14.52
C GLY A 51 1.50 -29.62 13.71
N SER A 52 0.48 -30.13 14.39
CA SER A 52 -0.71 -30.69 13.75
C SER A 52 -1.93 -30.28 14.57
N LEU A 53 -2.99 -29.86 13.89
CA LEU A 53 -4.28 -29.60 14.51
C LEU A 53 -5.33 -30.52 13.91
N LYS A 54 -6.16 -31.11 14.77
CA LYS A 54 -7.32 -31.89 14.34
C LYS A 54 -8.50 -30.98 14.06
N TYR A 55 -9.41 -31.45 13.20
CA TYR A 55 -10.68 -30.77 12.94
C TYR A 55 -11.43 -30.39 14.22
N THR A 56 -11.45 -31.28 15.22
CA THR A 56 -12.12 -31.06 16.51
C THR A 56 -11.51 -29.90 17.30
N GLU A 57 -10.20 -29.71 17.22
CA GLU A 57 -9.47 -28.64 17.94
C GLU A 57 -9.74 -27.29 17.29
N ILE A 58 -9.71 -27.24 15.96
CA ILE A 58 -10.06 -26.03 15.19
C ILE A 58 -11.53 -25.64 15.45
N ARG A 59 -12.43 -26.62 15.52
CA ARG A 59 -13.84 -26.39 15.81
C ARG A 59 -14.07 -25.93 17.25
N SER A 60 -13.32 -26.46 18.21
CA SER A 60 -13.34 -25.96 19.59
C SER A 60 -12.91 -24.50 19.65
N ALA A 61 -11.79 -24.14 19.00
CA ALA A 61 -11.30 -22.77 18.96
C ALA A 61 -12.30 -21.79 18.32
N ALA A 62 -13.00 -22.22 17.26
CA ALA A 62 -14.07 -21.42 16.66
C ALA A 62 -15.24 -21.18 17.64
N ASN A 63 -15.65 -22.24 18.36
CA ASN A 63 -16.71 -22.14 19.35
C ASN A 63 -16.32 -21.27 20.55
N ASP A 64 -15.07 -21.35 21.01
CA ASP A 64 -14.56 -20.56 22.14
C ASP A 64 -14.55 -19.05 21.84
N LEU A 65 -14.48 -18.69 20.54
CA LEU A 65 -14.55 -17.32 20.05
C LEU A 65 -15.97 -16.91 19.58
N ASP A 66 -16.97 -17.77 19.75
CA ASP A 66 -18.34 -17.60 19.26
C ASP A 66 -18.41 -17.27 17.75
N LEU A 67 -17.51 -17.85 16.95
CA LEU A 67 -17.42 -17.66 15.50
C LEU A 67 -17.97 -18.87 14.73
N GLU A 68 -18.56 -18.60 13.56
CA GLU A 68 -18.95 -19.68 12.64
C GLU A 68 -17.71 -20.43 12.14
N TYR A 69 -17.75 -21.76 12.22
CA TYR A 69 -16.62 -22.63 11.90
C TYR A 69 -16.02 -22.37 10.52
N GLU A 70 -16.86 -22.27 9.47
CA GLU A 70 -16.39 -22.08 8.10
C GLU A 70 -15.71 -20.72 7.91
N ALA A 71 -16.30 -19.67 8.49
CA ALA A 71 -15.73 -18.32 8.47
C ALA A 71 -14.39 -18.26 9.20
N PHE A 72 -14.33 -18.86 10.40
CA PHE A 72 -13.11 -18.94 11.20
C PHE A 72 -12.00 -19.72 10.47
N LEU A 73 -12.33 -20.87 9.88
CA LEU A 73 -11.38 -21.68 9.12
C LEU A 73 -10.85 -20.93 7.89
N ALA A 74 -11.72 -20.24 7.16
CA ALA A 74 -11.34 -19.45 6.00
C ALA A 74 -10.39 -18.31 6.39
N GLU A 75 -10.67 -17.64 7.51
CA GLU A 75 -9.82 -16.57 8.04
C GLU A 75 -8.45 -17.10 8.50
N CYS A 76 -8.42 -18.22 9.23
CA CYS A 76 -7.18 -18.87 9.65
C CYS A 76 -6.34 -19.33 8.45
N LYS A 77 -6.97 -19.94 7.45
CA LYS A 77 -6.31 -20.31 6.20
C LYS A 77 -5.71 -19.07 5.55
N LYS A 78 -6.49 -18.01 5.38
CA LYS A 78 -6.00 -16.76 4.78
C LYS A 78 -4.82 -16.16 5.55
N ALA A 79 -4.88 -16.14 6.88
CA ALA A 79 -3.79 -15.65 7.73
C ALA A 79 -2.52 -16.50 7.60
N LEU A 80 -2.63 -17.83 7.45
CA LEU A 80 -1.49 -18.75 7.36
C LEU A 80 -1.00 -19.00 5.92
N THR A 81 -1.73 -18.56 4.91
CA THR A 81 -1.35 -18.71 3.49
C THR A 81 -1.01 -17.40 2.79
N THR A 82 -1.14 -16.25 3.47
CA THR A 82 -0.76 -14.94 2.92
C THR A 82 0.74 -14.70 3.12
N HIS A 83 1.46 -14.40 2.04
CA HIS A 83 2.89 -14.06 2.12
C HIS A 83 3.09 -12.75 2.88
N MET A 84 4.03 -12.75 3.82
CA MET A 84 4.29 -11.70 4.82
C MET A 84 3.19 -11.48 5.86
N GLY A 85 2.21 -12.38 5.92
CA GLY A 85 1.12 -12.31 6.88
C GLY A 85 -0.03 -11.41 6.45
N LEU A 86 -1.20 -11.62 7.05
CA LEU A 86 -2.41 -10.84 6.80
C LEU A 86 -2.40 -9.59 7.70
N THR A 87 -2.82 -8.44 7.18
CA THR A 87 -2.88 -7.20 7.97
C THR A 87 -3.81 -7.34 9.16
N GLY A 88 -3.31 -6.97 10.35
CA GLY A 88 -4.05 -7.14 11.60
C GLY A 88 -3.88 -8.51 12.25
N PHE A 89 -2.99 -9.37 11.72
CA PHE A 89 -2.58 -10.62 12.35
C PHE A 89 -1.10 -10.60 12.73
N ASP A 90 -0.81 -11.10 13.93
CA ASP A 90 0.55 -11.29 14.43
C ASP A 90 0.81 -12.77 14.72
N TYR A 91 2.06 -13.17 14.54
CA TYR A 91 2.48 -14.57 14.63
C TYR A 91 3.62 -14.69 15.64
N GLU A 92 3.53 -15.66 16.55
CA GLU A 92 4.53 -15.88 17.59
C GLU A 92 4.84 -17.37 17.73
N ILE A 93 6.10 -17.69 18.01
CA ILE A 93 6.50 -19.00 18.51
C ILE A 93 6.97 -18.80 19.94
N SER A 94 6.38 -19.52 20.89
CA SER A 94 6.77 -19.40 22.30
C SER A 94 8.27 -19.66 22.50
N GLN A 95 8.88 -18.92 23.42
CA GLN A 95 10.32 -18.98 23.67
C GLN A 95 10.70 -20.33 24.30
N GLU A 96 11.97 -20.74 24.15
CA GLU A 96 12.44 -22.10 24.50
C GLU A 96 12.21 -22.49 25.97
N ASP A 97 12.07 -21.51 26.87
CA ASP A 97 11.84 -21.73 28.31
C ASP A 97 10.40 -22.13 28.66
N GLU A 98 9.43 -21.92 27.75
CA GLU A 98 8.04 -22.34 27.92
C GLU A 98 7.78 -23.66 27.18
N GLN A 99 7.76 -24.77 27.93
CA GLN A 99 7.29 -26.07 27.44
C GLN A 99 5.83 -26.30 27.87
N PRO A 100 4.94 -26.72 26.94
CA PRO A 100 5.22 -27.09 25.55
C PRO A 100 5.38 -25.87 24.62
N GLN A 101 6.31 -25.99 23.67
CA GLN A 101 6.48 -24.96 22.64
C GLN A 101 5.25 -24.92 21.73
N ALA A 102 4.77 -23.72 21.40
CA ALA A 102 3.54 -23.51 20.66
C ALA A 102 3.68 -22.38 19.65
N PHE A 103 3.01 -22.52 18.50
CA PHE A 103 2.81 -21.44 17.54
C PHE A 103 1.47 -20.78 17.83
N LYS A 104 1.50 -19.47 18.06
CA LYS A 104 0.34 -18.66 18.41
C LYS A 104 0.02 -17.69 17.28
N LEU A 105 -1.24 -17.71 16.85
CA LEU A 105 -1.80 -16.78 15.88
C LEU A 105 -2.69 -15.78 16.64
N TYR A 106 -2.37 -14.50 16.55
CA TYR A 106 -3.17 -13.44 17.16
C TYR A 106 -3.82 -12.58 16.09
N LYS A 107 -5.04 -12.12 16.38
CA LYS A 107 -5.69 -11.04 15.66
C LYS A 107 -5.60 -9.77 16.51
N CYS A 108 -4.98 -8.75 15.96
CA CYS A 108 -4.71 -7.46 16.61
C CYS A 108 -5.65 -6.34 16.08
N ALA A 109 -6.74 -6.71 15.40
CA ALA A 109 -7.75 -5.77 14.92
C ALA A 109 -8.66 -5.33 16.08
N GLY A 110 -8.31 -4.21 16.73
CA GLY A 110 -9.04 -3.65 17.86
C GLY A 110 -8.49 -4.14 19.20
N TYR A 111 -8.78 -5.38 19.57
CA TYR A 111 -8.24 -6.04 20.77
C TYR A 111 -7.47 -7.30 20.39
N GLU A 112 -6.38 -7.56 21.12
CA GLU A 112 -5.54 -8.74 20.89
C GLU A 112 -6.30 -10.00 21.28
N THR A 113 -6.58 -10.85 20.29
CA THR A 113 -7.31 -12.11 20.47
C THR A 113 -6.45 -13.26 19.98
N LEU A 114 -6.26 -14.28 20.80
CA LEU A 114 -5.61 -15.53 20.39
C LEU A 114 -6.59 -16.35 19.55
N TYR A 115 -6.24 -16.58 18.29
CA TYR A 115 -7.06 -17.32 17.32
C TYR A 115 -6.69 -18.80 17.30
N LEU A 116 -5.41 -19.12 17.15
CA LEU A 116 -4.94 -20.50 17.13
C LEU A 116 -3.73 -20.66 18.03
N ASP A 117 -3.73 -21.77 18.77
CA ASP A 117 -2.60 -22.25 19.55
C ASP A 117 -2.23 -23.65 19.04
N ILE A 118 -1.11 -23.74 18.33
CA ILE A 118 -0.65 -24.98 17.68
C ILE A 118 0.50 -25.55 18.50
N PRO A 119 0.33 -26.70 19.17
CA PRO A 119 1.43 -27.34 19.88
C PRO A 119 2.51 -27.79 18.90
N LEU A 120 3.75 -27.39 19.16
CA LEU A 120 4.91 -27.64 18.31
C LEU A 120 5.80 -28.73 18.89
N LYS A 121 6.29 -29.60 18.01
CA LYS A 121 7.37 -30.55 18.29
C LYS A 121 8.61 -30.12 17.52
N LYS A 122 9.74 -30.03 18.22
CA LYS A 122 11.05 -29.74 17.60
C LYS A 122 11.46 -30.89 16.69
N VAL A 123 11.86 -30.58 15.46
CA VAL A 123 12.28 -31.57 14.45
C VAL A 123 13.68 -31.21 13.97
N SER A 124 14.53 -32.21 13.76
CA SER A 124 15.90 -32.01 13.24
C SER A 124 15.96 -31.88 11.71
N ASN A 125 14.88 -32.29 11.02
CA ASN A 125 14.80 -32.30 9.57
C ASN A 125 14.41 -30.92 9.02
N CYS A 126 15.34 -30.26 8.34
CA CYS A 126 15.14 -28.95 7.69
C CYS A 126 14.74 -29.04 6.21
N TYR A 127 14.78 -30.22 5.60
CA TYR A 127 14.63 -30.38 4.15
C TYR A 127 13.16 -30.40 3.70
N GLN A 128 12.23 -30.83 4.56
CA GLN A 128 10.81 -30.95 4.20
C GLN A 128 10.17 -29.63 3.77
N LEU A 129 10.61 -28.50 4.32
CA LEU A 129 10.10 -27.19 3.92
C LEU A 129 10.67 -26.75 2.57
N LEU A 130 11.95 -27.04 2.31
CA LEU A 130 12.63 -26.76 1.05
C LEU A 130 12.09 -27.66 -0.07
N ASP A 131 11.93 -28.96 0.17
CA ASP A 131 11.36 -29.90 -0.80
C ASP A 131 9.94 -29.46 -1.19
N GLY A 132 9.12 -29.08 -0.20
CA GLY A 132 7.78 -28.55 -0.47
C GLY A 132 7.78 -27.24 -1.27
N ALA A 133 8.78 -26.38 -1.06
CA ALA A 133 8.94 -25.15 -1.85
C ALA A 133 9.39 -25.44 -3.28
N ILE A 134 10.28 -26.42 -3.47
CA ILE A 134 10.73 -26.87 -4.79
C ILE A 134 9.57 -27.48 -5.57
N ASP A 135 8.79 -28.37 -4.93
CA ASP A 135 7.62 -29.00 -5.55
C ASP A 135 6.58 -27.95 -5.99
N LEU A 136 6.30 -26.94 -5.14
CA LEU A 136 5.42 -25.83 -5.49
C LEU A 136 5.98 -24.99 -6.64
N GLY A 137 7.29 -24.74 -6.66
CA GLY A 137 7.96 -24.03 -7.75
C GLY A 137 7.92 -24.79 -9.07
N GLN A 138 8.01 -26.12 -9.04
CA GLN A 138 7.88 -26.98 -10.23
C GLN A 138 6.43 -27.06 -10.73
N GLN A 139 5.45 -27.06 -9.82
CA GLN A 139 4.02 -27.00 -10.19
C GLN A 139 3.62 -25.64 -10.77
N GLN A 140 4.27 -24.56 -10.32
CA GLN A 140 4.15 -23.21 -10.89
C GLN A 140 5.03 -22.97 -12.12
N ALA A 141 5.65 -24.01 -12.71
CA ALA A 141 6.24 -23.89 -14.04
C ALA A 141 5.12 -23.56 -15.03
N THR A 142 4.86 -22.26 -15.18
CA THR A 142 3.87 -21.69 -16.06
C THR A 142 4.06 -22.33 -17.44
N PRO A 143 3.02 -22.86 -18.10
CA PRO A 143 3.12 -23.05 -19.53
C PRO A 143 3.55 -21.71 -20.12
N ALA A 144 4.45 -21.75 -21.11
CA ALA A 144 4.93 -20.56 -21.81
C ALA A 144 3.75 -19.60 -22.06
N PRO A 145 3.90 -18.28 -21.81
CA PRO A 145 2.81 -17.32 -21.98
C PRO A 145 2.17 -17.55 -23.35
N SER A 146 0.85 -17.76 -23.36
CA SER A 146 0.12 -17.96 -24.61
C SER A 146 0.42 -16.77 -25.53
N PRO A 147 0.68 -16.98 -26.83
CA PRO A 147 1.09 -15.92 -27.77
C PRO A 147 0.10 -14.74 -27.82
N ASP A 148 -1.15 -14.98 -27.45
CA ASP A 148 -2.20 -13.96 -27.30
C ASP A 148 -1.89 -12.89 -26.22
N ILE A 149 -1.28 -13.29 -25.09
CA ILE A 149 -0.97 -12.36 -24.00
C ILE A 149 0.21 -11.48 -24.40
N GLU A 150 1.23 -12.03 -25.05
CA GLU A 150 2.38 -11.26 -25.54
C GLU A 150 1.96 -10.23 -26.60
N GLN A 151 1.08 -10.63 -27.54
CA GLN A 151 0.54 -9.70 -28.54
C GLN A 151 -0.29 -8.59 -27.90
N LYS A 152 -1.17 -8.92 -26.95
CA LYS A 152 -2.01 -7.93 -26.28
C LYS A 152 -1.17 -6.94 -25.45
N THR A 153 -0.13 -7.43 -24.79
CA THR A 153 0.79 -6.59 -24.00
C THR A 153 1.59 -5.66 -24.92
N LYS A 154 2.03 -6.16 -26.09
CA LYS A 154 2.76 -5.36 -27.08
C LYS A 154 1.90 -4.24 -27.67
N VAL A 155 0.65 -4.53 -28.05
CA VAL A 155 -0.29 -3.52 -28.57
C VAL A 155 -0.57 -2.45 -27.52
N MET A 156 -0.78 -2.84 -26.27
CA MET A 156 -1.00 -1.90 -25.16
C MET A 156 0.21 -0.98 -24.93
N LEU A 157 1.44 -1.51 -25.07
CA LEU A 157 2.68 -0.74 -24.94
C LEU A 157 2.83 0.28 -26.08
N GLU A 158 2.54 -0.12 -27.32
CA GLU A 158 2.58 0.77 -28.49
C GLU A 158 1.53 1.90 -28.39
N GLU A 159 0.33 1.61 -27.87
CA GLU A 159 -0.70 2.62 -27.62
C GLU A 159 -0.27 3.60 -26.52
N TYR A 160 0.36 3.10 -25.46
CA TYR A 160 0.88 3.94 -24.38
C TYR A 160 1.98 4.88 -24.87
N GLU A 161 2.94 4.40 -25.67
CA GLU A 161 3.99 5.22 -26.26
C GLU A 161 3.42 6.34 -27.15
N LYS A 162 2.40 6.02 -27.96
CA LYS A 162 1.70 7.03 -28.78
C LYS A 162 1.02 8.09 -27.90
N TYR A 163 0.38 7.68 -26.80
CA TYR A 163 -0.27 8.62 -25.89
C TYR A 163 0.74 9.54 -25.21
N VAL A 164 1.86 9.00 -24.73
CA VAL A 164 2.92 9.79 -24.07
C VAL A 164 3.53 10.79 -25.04
N THR A 165 3.83 10.38 -26.27
CA THR A 165 4.40 11.27 -27.29
C THR A 165 3.44 12.38 -27.70
N ALA A 166 2.16 12.07 -27.91
CA ALA A 166 1.12 13.07 -28.19
C ALA A 166 0.94 14.06 -27.02
N SER A 167 0.93 13.56 -25.78
CA SER A 167 0.85 14.39 -24.58
C SER A 167 2.04 15.35 -24.49
N LYS A 168 3.27 14.86 -24.73
CA LYS A 168 4.47 15.69 -24.72
C LYS A 168 4.48 16.74 -25.83
N GLN A 169 4.04 16.39 -27.04
CA GLN A 169 3.89 17.36 -28.13
C GLN A 169 2.92 18.48 -27.74
N LYS A 170 1.74 18.15 -27.22
CA LYS A 170 0.75 19.13 -26.77
C LYS A 170 1.26 20.03 -25.65
N GLU A 171 2.02 19.47 -24.69
CA GLU A 171 2.69 20.22 -23.62
C GLU A 171 3.64 21.28 -24.22
N THR A 172 4.48 20.87 -25.18
CA THR A 172 5.44 21.80 -25.82
C THR A 172 4.74 22.90 -26.64
N GLU A 173 3.64 22.59 -27.33
CA GLU A 173 2.86 23.59 -28.07
C GLU A 173 2.22 24.61 -27.15
N MET A 174 1.66 24.16 -26.02
CA MET A 174 1.07 25.03 -25.01
C MET A 174 2.12 25.95 -24.41
N LEU A 175 3.31 25.41 -24.09
CA LEU A 175 4.42 26.19 -23.55
C LEU A 175 4.90 27.26 -24.55
N LYS A 176 4.98 26.92 -25.86
CA LYS A 176 5.29 27.89 -26.92
C LYS A 176 4.27 29.03 -26.99
N LYS A 177 2.97 28.71 -26.95
CA LYS A 177 1.89 29.71 -26.92
C LYS A 177 1.99 30.60 -25.68
N PHE A 178 2.30 30.02 -24.53
CA PHE A 178 2.48 30.76 -23.28
C PHE A 178 3.67 31.72 -23.34
N ILE A 179 4.81 31.28 -23.89
CA ILE A 179 5.98 32.13 -24.10
C ILE A 179 5.66 33.30 -25.04
N LEU A 180 4.93 33.04 -26.13
CA LEU A 180 4.50 34.10 -27.05
C LEU A 180 3.65 35.16 -26.34
N LEU A 181 2.69 34.73 -25.51
CA LEU A 181 1.84 35.61 -24.72
C LEU A 181 2.66 36.45 -23.74
N ILE A 182 3.58 35.83 -23.00
CA ILE A 182 4.50 36.54 -22.08
C ILE A 182 5.31 37.59 -22.85
N ASN A 183 5.86 37.24 -24.01
CA ASN A 183 6.67 38.16 -24.79
C ASN A 183 5.85 39.35 -25.32
N SER A 184 4.61 39.11 -25.75
CA SER A 184 3.67 40.17 -26.12
C SER A 184 3.40 41.11 -24.94
N LYS A 185 3.11 40.56 -23.75
CA LYS A 185 2.90 41.37 -22.54
C LYS A 185 4.16 42.14 -22.13
N LYS A 186 5.34 41.52 -22.18
CA LYS A 186 6.63 42.19 -21.94
C LYS A 186 6.90 43.32 -22.94
N ALA A 187 6.51 43.17 -24.20
CA ALA A 187 6.62 44.21 -25.21
C ALA A 187 5.69 45.38 -24.90
N HIS A 188 4.43 45.09 -24.55
CA HIS A 188 3.46 46.11 -24.14
C HIS A 188 3.91 46.88 -22.89
N ILE A 189 4.45 46.19 -21.88
CA ILE A 189 5.00 46.83 -20.67
C ILE A 189 6.19 47.74 -21.04
N ARG A 190 7.08 47.32 -21.94
CA ARG A 190 8.20 48.16 -22.39
C ARG A 190 7.70 49.40 -23.13
N ASP A 191 6.68 49.27 -23.97
CA ASP A 191 6.10 50.40 -24.69
C ASP A 191 5.43 51.40 -23.74
N LEU A 192 4.62 50.92 -22.78
CA LEU A 192 4.03 51.74 -21.73
C LEU A 192 5.08 52.47 -20.89
N LYS A 193 6.17 51.79 -20.50
CA LYS A 193 7.28 52.41 -19.76
C LYS A 193 7.95 53.53 -20.56
N ARG A 194 8.21 53.29 -21.85
CA ARG A 194 8.75 54.33 -22.76
C ARG A 194 7.81 55.53 -22.85
N GLN A 195 6.51 55.30 -23.03
CA GLN A 195 5.51 56.40 -23.07
C GLN A 195 5.46 57.18 -21.75
N LEU A 196 5.74 56.53 -20.61
CA LEU A 196 5.81 57.17 -19.30
C LEU A 196 7.07 58.02 -19.13
N GLU A 197 8.22 57.55 -19.65
CA GLU A 197 9.51 58.26 -19.62
C GLU A 197 9.57 59.42 -20.63
N GLU A 198 8.93 59.28 -21.80
CA GLU A 198 8.87 60.31 -22.85
C GLU A 198 7.84 61.41 -22.54
N ARG A 199 7.01 61.24 -21.50
CA ARG A 199 6.09 62.29 -21.05
C ARG A 199 6.93 63.39 -20.39
N PRO A 200 6.96 64.62 -20.93
CA PRO A 200 7.73 65.69 -20.31
C PRO A 200 7.18 65.95 -18.92
N GLU A 201 8.06 66.09 -17.92
CA GLU A 201 7.70 66.57 -16.58
C GLU A 201 7.02 67.95 -16.69
N ARG A 202 5.71 67.95 -16.88
CA ARG A 202 4.84 69.12 -16.73
C ARG A 202 4.01 68.95 -15.48
N HIS A 203 4.67 68.89 -14.34
CA HIS A 203 4.04 69.20 -13.06
C HIS A 203 4.97 70.06 -12.20
N SER A 204 5.24 71.28 -12.67
CA SER A 204 5.53 72.39 -11.77
C SER A 204 4.21 72.99 -11.27
N LYS A 205 3.99 72.87 -9.95
CA LYS A 205 3.26 73.79 -9.07
C LYS A 205 2.02 74.50 -9.64
N GLN A 206 0.83 74.02 -9.28
CA GLN A 206 -0.21 74.94 -8.79
C GLN A 206 -1.20 74.25 -7.83
N ARG A 207 -1.21 74.74 -6.59
CA ARG A 207 -2.24 74.49 -5.58
C ARG A 207 -3.58 75.09 -6.03
N LYS A 208 -4.66 74.32 -5.91
CA LYS A 208 -6.04 74.72 -5.55
C LYS A 208 -6.73 73.45 -5.03
N ILE A 209 -6.70 73.21 -3.73
CA ILE A 209 -7.83 73.42 -2.78
C ILE A 209 -9.12 72.69 -3.23
N ILE A 210 -9.29 71.48 -2.66
CA ILE A 210 -10.48 70.92 -1.98
C ILE A 210 -11.87 71.36 -2.50
N SER A 211 -12.69 70.43 -2.99
CA SER A 211 -13.78 69.84 -2.19
C SER A 211 -14.49 68.70 -2.92
N ASP A 212 -14.91 67.73 -2.12
CA ASP A 212 -15.75 66.56 -2.36
C ASP A 212 -16.95 66.74 -3.29
N SER A 213 -17.41 65.55 -3.71
CA SER A 213 -18.78 65.10 -3.97
C SER A 213 -19.16 64.81 -5.44
N GLU A 214 -19.21 63.49 -5.66
CA GLU A 214 -20.24 62.77 -6.41
C GLU A 214 -20.27 62.94 -7.94
N ASP A 215 -19.72 61.93 -8.62
CA ASP A 215 -20.45 61.36 -9.75
C ASP A 215 -20.23 59.84 -9.84
N THR A 216 -21.37 59.18 -9.95
CA THR A 216 -21.64 57.75 -10.01
C THR A 216 -20.93 57.04 -11.16
N ASP A 217 -20.32 55.89 -10.90
CA ASP A 217 -20.39 54.76 -11.83
C ASP A 217 -20.39 53.43 -11.08
N LYS A 218 -21.31 52.58 -11.53
CA LYS A 218 -21.82 51.39 -10.86
C LYS A 218 -20.89 50.19 -11.00
N ASP A 219 -20.75 49.53 -9.87
CA ASP A 219 -20.66 48.08 -9.64
C ASP A 219 -19.49 47.32 -10.28
N GLU A 220 -18.46 47.22 -9.44
CA GLU A 220 -17.31 46.35 -9.48
C GLU A 220 -17.71 44.86 -9.57
N GLU A 221 -17.26 44.17 -10.63
CA GLU A 221 -17.20 42.71 -10.61
C GLU A 221 -16.13 42.27 -9.60
N GLU A 222 -16.60 41.84 -8.43
CA GLU A 222 -15.85 41.23 -7.34
C GLU A 222 -15.04 40.01 -7.82
N PHE A 223 -13.81 40.27 -8.27
CA PHE A 223 -12.84 39.24 -8.61
C PHE A 223 -12.18 38.72 -7.32
N GLY A 224 -12.95 37.94 -6.55
CA GLY A 224 -12.52 37.50 -5.21
C GLY A 224 -13.34 36.36 -4.59
N ALA A 225 -14.03 35.53 -5.37
CA ALA A 225 -14.81 34.44 -4.81
C ALA A 225 -13.93 33.39 -4.09
N ALA A 226 -14.35 33.03 -2.87
CA ALA A 226 -13.71 32.00 -2.05
C ALA A 226 -13.74 30.63 -2.73
N THR A 227 -12.60 29.93 -2.70
CA THR A 227 -12.48 28.50 -3.01
C THR A 227 -13.49 27.70 -2.19
N GLN A 228 -14.47 27.08 -2.86
CA GLN A 228 -15.35 26.10 -2.23
C GLN A 228 -14.52 24.88 -1.81
N ALA A 229 -14.65 24.49 -0.54
CA ALA A 229 -14.17 23.20 -0.06
C ALA A 229 -15.06 22.09 -0.64
N MET A 230 -14.45 21.05 -1.21
CA MET A 230 -15.18 19.82 -1.58
C MET A 230 -15.61 19.10 -0.31
N ASN A 231 -16.92 19.03 -0.07
CA ASN A 231 -17.48 18.04 0.84
C ASN A 231 -17.37 16.66 0.17
N ILE A 232 -16.52 15.81 0.72
CA ILE A 232 -16.53 14.38 0.43
C ILE A 232 -17.65 13.80 1.29
N GLU A 233 -18.82 13.59 0.68
CA GLU A 233 -19.86 12.76 1.28
C GLU A 233 -19.33 11.31 1.30
N ASN A 234 -19.21 10.76 2.51
CA ASN A 234 -19.06 9.33 2.72
C ASN A 234 -20.41 8.68 2.40
N ASP A 235 -20.53 8.10 1.21
CA ASP A 235 -21.57 7.13 0.95
C ASP A 235 -21.30 5.89 1.80
N SER A 236 -22.32 5.55 2.60
CA SER A 236 -22.41 4.37 3.46
C SER A 236 -22.77 3.12 2.65
#